data_AF-A0A8S7CK00-F1
#
_entry.id   AF-A0A8S7CK00-F1
#
_cell.length_a   1.000
_cell.length_b   1.000
_cell.length_c   1.000
_cell.angle_alpha   90.00
_cell.angle_beta   90.00
_cell.angle_gamma   90.00
#
_symmetry.space_group_name_H-M   'P 1'
#
loop_
_entity.id
_entity.type
_entity.pdbx_description
1 polymer ?
#
loop_
_entity_poly.entity_id
_entity_poly.type
_entity_poly.pdbx_seq_one_letter_code
_entity_poly.pdbx_strand_id
1 'polypeptide(L)'
;FISQEQNTLTTSWPEAMGYASGYVWLNPPYSNISPFVKKAATENKFSSVGCVMLLPADTSVGWFHEAIQTASEVRFITAGRLAFINPLTEKTVSGNNKGSMLIIWHPYPRTHCRFTTVDRGELMAFGSRILARREAA
;
A
#
# COMPACT_ATOMS: atom_id res chain seq x y z
N PHE A 1 12.98 5.67 -5.48
CA PHE A 1 12.18 6.51 -4.55
C PHE A 1 11.66 7.69 -5.36
N ILE A 2 10.37 8.01 -5.27
CA ILE A 2 9.78 9.19 -5.93
C ILE A 2 9.72 10.30 -4.88
N SER A 3 10.34 11.45 -5.17
CA SER A 3 10.47 12.55 -4.21
C SER A 3 9.17 13.34 -4.04
N GLN A 4 9.14 14.27 -3.08
CA GLN A 4 7.96 15.09 -2.80
C GLN A 4 7.62 16.07 -3.95
N GLU A 5 8.64 16.44 -4.73
CA GLU A 5 8.52 17.34 -5.89
C GLU A 5 7.97 16.61 -7.14
N GLN A 6 7.97 15.28 -7.13
CA GLN A 6 7.54 14.45 -8.25
C GLN A 6 6.09 13.98 -8.06
N ASN A 7 5.35 13.91 -9.17
CA ASN A 7 4.00 13.37 -9.17
C ASN A 7 4.01 11.88 -9.54
N THR A 8 3.79 11.02 -8.55
CA THR A 8 3.73 9.55 -8.74
C THR A 8 2.71 9.10 -9.78
N LEU A 9 1.65 9.87 -10.06
CA LEU A 9 0.65 9.52 -11.07
C LEU A 9 1.21 9.62 -12.50
N THR A 10 2.20 10.48 -12.72
CA THR A 10 2.82 10.70 -14.04
C THR A 10 4.23 10.13 -14.15
N THR A 11 4.93 9.93 -13.03
CA THR A 11 6.27 9.31 -13.03
C THR A 11 6.20 7.83 -13.40
N SER A 12 7.15 7.37 -14.23
CA SER A 12 7.37 5.95 -14.53
C SER A 12 7.93 5.23 -13.29
N TRP A 13 7.20 4.23 -12.78
CA TRP A 13 7.66 3.48 -11.60
C TRP A 13 8.89 2.61 -11.89
N PRO A 14 8.97 1.88 -13.03
CA PRO A 14 10.16 1.11 -13.40
C PRO A 14 11.43 1.96 -13.45
N GLU A 15 11.35 3.13 -14.08
CA GLU A 15 12.48 4.07 -14.19
C GLU A 15 12.89 4.58 -12.80
N ALA A 16 11.92 4.94 -11.96
CA ALA A 16 12.20 5.44 -10.61
C ALA A 16 12.70 4.36 -9.63
N MET A 17 12.45 3.08 -9.93
CA MET A 17 12.99 1.95 -9.19
C MET A 17 14.43 1.62 -9.63
N GLY A 18 14.73 1.72 -10.93
CA GLY A 18 16.04 1.41 -11.48
C GLY A 18 16.35 -0.09 -11.62
N TYR A 19 15.33 -0.96 -11.53
CA TYR A 19 15.48 -2.42 -11.70
C TYR A 19 14.23 -3.04 -12.35
N ALA A 20 14.40 -4.22 -12.95
CA ALA A 20 13.42 -4.83 -13.86
C ALA A 20 12.12 -5.31 -13.20
N SER A 21 12.14 -5.68 -11.91
CA SER A 21 10.94 -6.08 -11.16
C SER A 21 11.12 -5.87 -9.67
N GLY A 22 10.04 -5.60 -8.96
CA GLY A 22 10.04 -5.46 -7.50
C GLY A 22 8.72 -4.91 -6.98
N TYR A 23 8.73 -4.45 -5.72
CA TYR A 23 7.57 -3.88 -5.07
C TYR A 23 7.77 -2.41 -4.73
N VAL A 24 6.73 -1.62 -4.96
CA VAL A 24 6.60 -0.28 -4.39
C VAL A 24 5.64 -0.29 -3.22
N TRP A 25 5.88 0.59 -2.26
CA TRP A 25 4.96 0.89 -1.17
C TRP A 25 4.19 2.17 -1.48
N LEU A 26 2.88 2.18 -1.24
CA LEU A 26 2.05 3.36 -1.43
C LEU A 26 1.06 3.55 -0.28
N ASN A 27 1.04 4.76 0.27
CA ASN A 27 0.01 5.22 1.20
C ASN A 27 -0.58 6.52 0.65
N PRO A 28 -1.52 6.43 -0.31
CA PRO A 28 -2.01 7.60 -1.04
C PRO A 28 -2.87 8.50 -0.14
N PRO A 29 -3.13 9.76 -0.54
CA PRO A 29 -4.11 10.61 0.15
C PRO A 29 -5.51 9.98 0.09
N TYR A 30 -6.13 9.76 1.26
CA TYR A 30 -7.43 9.07 1.34
C TYR A 30 -8.60 9.88 0.78
N SER A 31 -8.42 11.18 0.55
CA SER A 31 -9.40 12.04 -0.11
C SER A 31 -9.54 11.76 -1.62
N ASN A 32 -8.56 11.11 -2.26
CA ASN A 32 -8.58 10.84 -3.69
C ASN A 32 -7.80 9.56 -4.08
N ILE A 33 -8.36 8.40 -3.74
CA ILE A 33 -7.70 7.09 -3.88
C ILE A 33 -7.72 6.57 -5.34
N SER A 34 -8.81 6.78 -6.08
CA SER A 34 -9.04 6.13 -7.39
C SER A 34 -7.89 6.29 -8.40
N PRO A 35 -7.27 7.48 -8.57
CA PRO A 35 -6.14 7.63 -9.50
C PRO A 35 -4.96 6.72 -9.18
N PHE A 36 -4.68 6.50 -7.88
CA PHE A 36 -3.56 5.67 -7.43
C PHE A 36 -3.83 4.17 -7.65
N VAL A 37 -5.08 3.73 -7.46
CA VAL A 37 -5.51 2.36 -7.80
C VAL A 37 -5.30 2.11 -9.29
N LYS A 38 -5.76 3.03 -10.15
CA LYS A 38 -5.58 2.94 -11.61
C LYS A 38 -4.11 2.94 -12.01
N LYS A 39 -3.29 3.77 -11.36
CA LYS A 39 -1.84 3.80 -11.56
C LYS A 39 -1.20 2.47 -11.20
N ALA A 40 -1.48 1.93 -10.01
CA ALA A 40 -0.94 0.64 -9.57
C ALA A 40 -1.33 -0.50 -10.53
N ALA A 41 -2.59 -0.55 -10.96
CA ALA A 41 -3.05 -1.53 -11.93
C ALA A 41 -2.33 -1.41 -13.30
N THR A 42 -2.08 -0.18 -13.75
CA THR A 42 -1.39 0.10 -15.02
C THR A 42 0.07 -0.32 -14.96
N GLU A 43 0.80 0.12 -13.93
CA GLU A 43 2.22 -0.20 -13.72
C GLU A 43 2.44 -1.71 -13.53
N ASN A 44 1.51 -2.37 -12.84
CA ASN A 44 1.54 -3.81 -12.71
C ASN A 44 1.31 -4.53 -14.05
N LYS A 45 0.28 -4.13 -14.80
CA LYS A 45 -0.09 -4.79 -16.07
C LYS A 45 0.98 -4.64 -17.15
N PHE A 46 1.56 -3.46 -17.30
CA PHE A 46 2.44 -3.14 -18.43
C PHE A 46 3.92 -3.23 -18.10
N SER A 47 4.29 -3.21 -16.82
CA SER A 47 5.68 -3.15 -16.40
C SER A 47 6.04 -4.13 -15.29
N SER A 48 5.12 -5.03 -14.92
CA SER A 48 5.33 -6.04 -13.87
C SER A 48 5.81 -5.45 -12.55
N VAL A 49 5.41 -4.22 -12.23
CA VAL A 49 5.71 -3.59 -10.95
C VAL A 49 4.71 -4.08 -9.92
N GLY A 50 5.21 -4.64 -8.82
CA GLY A 50 4.40 -4.98 -7.66
C GLY A 50 4.07 -3.73 -6.86
N CYS A 51 2.89 -3.68 -6.26
CA CYS A 51 2.47 -2.57 -5.42
C CYS A 51 1.81 -3.09 -4.14
N VAL A 52 2.23 -2.59 -2.99
CA VAL A 52 1.54 -2.77 -1.72
C VAL A 52 0.96 -1.42 -1.32
N MET A 53 -0.38 -1.33 -1.29
CA MET A 53 -1.09 -0.08 -1.02
C MET A 53 -1.86 -0.16 0.30
N LEU A 54 -1.62 0.78 1.21
CA LEU A 54 -2.36 0.90 2.48
C LEU A 54 -3.59 1.81 2.30
N LEU A 55 -4.78 1.26 2.53
CA LEU A 55 -6.06 1.94 2.30
C LEU A 55 -7.03 1.77 3.48
N PRO A 56 -8.05 2.64 3.61
CA PRO A 56 -9.13 2.41 4.56
C PRO A 56 -9.93 1.18 4.17
N ALA A 57 -10.49 0.47 5.15
CA ALA A 57 -11.26 -0.74 4.94
C ALA A 57 -12.70 -0.48 4.42
N ASP A 58 -12.85 0.34 3.37
CA ASP A 58 -14.14 0.67 2.77
C ASP A 58 -14.41 -0.24 1.56
N THR A 59 -15.24 -1.26 1.73
CA THR A 59 -15.48 -2.26 0.67
C THR A 59 -16.67 -1.95 -0.24
N SER A 60 -17.46 -0.91 0.09
CA SER A 60 -18.68 -0.53 -0.64
C SER A 60 -18.48 0.58 -1.67
N VAL A 61 -17.24 1.07 -1.83
CA VAL A 61 -16.91 2.26 -2.63
C VAL A 61 -16.33 1.88 -3.99
N GLY A 62 -16.48 2.77 -4.99
CA GLY A 62 -16.10 2.49 -6.37
C GLY A 62 -14.62 2.13 -6.56
N TRP A 63 -13.70 2.84 -5.90
CA TRP A 63 -12.27 2.55 -6.02
C TRP A 63 -11.91 1.16 -5.51
N PHE A 64 -12.63 0.64 -4.50
CA PHE A 64 -12.39 -0.70 -3.98
C PHE A 64 -12.84 -1.74 -4.99
N HIS A 65 -14.03 -1.55 -5.57
CA HIS A 65 -14.52 -2.41 -6.65
C HIS A 65 -13.54 -2.44 -7.83
N GLU A 66 -13.02 -1.28 -8.27
CA GLU A 66 -12.00 -1.20 -9.32
C GLU A 66 -10.70 -1.92 -8.94
N ALA A 67 -10.24 -1.74 -7.69
CA ALA A 67 -9.00 -2.34 -7.22
C ALA A 67 -9.03 -3.87 -7.29
N ILE A 68 -10.09 -4.51 -6.78
CA ILE A 68 -10.17 -5.98 -6.69
C ILE A 68 -10.30 -6.68 -8.06
N GLN A 69 -10.69 -5.94 -9.11
CA GLN A 69 -10.67 -6.47 -10.48
C GLN A 69 -9.25 -6.81 -10.95
N THR A 70 -8.24 -6.09 -10.45
CA THR A 70 -6.85 -6.19 -10.94
C THR A 70 -5.86 -6.61 -9.87
N ALA A 71 -6.14 -6.36 -8.60
CA ALA A 71 -5.26 -6.73 -7.49
C ALA A 71 -5.15 -8.24 -7.31
N SER A 72 -3.98 -8.71 -6.87
CA SER A 72 -3.69 -10.12 -6.58
C SER A 72 -4.16 -10.52 -5.19
N GLU A 73 -4.11 -9.61 -4.22
CA GLU A 73 -4.48 -9.90 -2.83
C GLU A 73 -5.05 -8.66 -2.12
N VAL A 74 -5.99 -8.90 -1.21
CA VAL A 74 -6.46 -7.96 -0.20
C VAL A 74 -6.20 -8.59 1.17
N ARG A 75 -5.51 -7.87 2.06
CA ARG A 75 -5.30 -8.26 3.45
C ARG A 75 -5.99 -7.26 4.38
N PHE A 76 -7.04 -7.67 5.07
CA PHE A 76 -7.64 -6.84 6.10
C PHE A 76 -6.77 -6.87 7.37
N ILE A 77 -6.53 -5.70 7.96
CA ILE A 77 -5.81 -5.61 9.22
C ILE A 77 -6.82 -5.76 10.37
N THR A 78 -6.63 -6.79 11.17
CA THR A 78 -7.51 -7.15 12.30
C THR A 78 -6.88 -6.80 13.65
N ALA A 79 -7.64 -6.94 14.74
CA ALA A 79 -7.19 -6.68 16.12
C ALA A 79 -6.76 -5.23 16.41
N GLY A 80 -7.40 -4.26 15.75
CA GLY A 80 -7.28 -2.83 16.06
C GLY A 80 -6.86 -1.98 14.86
N ARG A 81 -6.98 -0.65 15.02
CA ARG A 81 -6.68 0.31 13.96
C ARG A 81 -5.21 0.71 13.96
N LEU A 82 -4.64 0.96 12.78
CA LEU A 82 -3.32 1.60 12.70
C LEU A 82 -3.43 3.07 13.10
N ALA A 83 -2.52 3.49 13.99
CA ALA A 83 -2.33 4.89 14.33
C ALA A 83 -1.35 5.50 13.32
N PHE A 84 -1.74 6.59 12.67
CA PHE A 84 -0.85 7.33 11.78
C PHE A 84 0.00 8.29 12.60
N ILE A 85 1.28 8.37 12.28
CA ILE A 85 2.22 9.30 12.90
C ILE A 85 2.38 10.48 11.96
N ASN A 86 2.23 11.70 12.48
CA ASN A 86 2.55 12.89 11.72
C ASN A 86 4.09 13.01 11.63
N PRO A 87 4.68 13.02 10.42
CA PRO A 87 6.14 12.98 10.27
C PRO A 87 6.85 14.25 10.76
N LEU A 88 6.14 15.37 10.90
CA LEU A 88 6.72 16.64 11.39
C LEU A 88 6.64 16.76 12.90
N THR A 89 5.56 16.27 13.50
CA THR A 89 5.32 16.42 14.96
C THR A 89 5.62 15.15 15.75
N GLU A 90 5.85 14.03 15.07
CA GLU A 90 6.02 12.67 15.61
C GLU A 90 4.88 12.17 16.50
N LYS A 91 3.77 12.93 16.57
CA LYS A 91 2.59 12.57 17.34
C LYS A 91 1.64 11.73 16.51
N THR A 92 0.92 10.85 17.19
CA THR A 92 -0.18 10.12 16.60
C THR A 92 -1.30 11.07 16.21
N VAL A 93 -1.79 10.95 14.98
CA VAL A 93 -2.96 11.66 14.49
C VAL A 93 -4.21 10.96 15.04
N SER A 94 -5.10 11.72 15.67
CA SER A 94 -6.41 11.24 16.13
C SER A 94 -7.45 11.32 15.00
N GLY A 95 -8.56 10.57 15.14
CA GLY A 95 -9.68 10.66 14.19
C GLY A 95 -9.70 9.61 13.06
N ASN A 96 -8.72 8.71 12.97
CA ASN A 96 -8.85 7.53 12.09
C ASN A 96 -9.93 6.58 12.64
N ASN A 97 -11.15 6.70 12.12
CA ASN A 97 -12.29 5.90 12.56
C ASN A 97 -12.52 4.62 11.74
N LYS A 98 -11.69 4.35 10.73
CA LYS A 98 -11.85 3.20 9.84
C LYS A 98 -10.82 2.11 10.14
N GLY A 99 -11.20 0.87 9.83
CA GLY A 99 -10.22 -0.21 9.70
C GLY A 99 -9.26 0.08 8.54
N SER A 100 -8.18 -0.69 8.45
CA SER A 100 -7.21 -0.58 7.36
C SER A 100 -7.10 -1.90 6.61
N MET A 101 -6.73 -1.83 5.34
CA MET A 101 -6.40 -3.00 4.54
C MET A 101 -5.16 -2.71 3.69
N LEU A 102 -4.49 -3.79 3.30
CA LEU A 102 -3.49 -3.77 2.24
C LEU A 102 -4.14 -4.30 0.96
N ILE A 103 -4.03 -3.56 -0.14
CA ILE A 103 -4.32 -4.08 -1.48
C ILE A 103 -3.00 -4.26 -2.21
N ILE A 104 -2.80 -5.46 -2.74
CA ILE A 104 -1.51 -5.91 -3.25
C ILE A 104 -1.65 -6.36 -4.70
N TRP A 105 -0.82 -5.78 -5.56
CA TRP A 105 -0.55 -6.27 -6.91
C TRP A 105 0.82 -6.95 -6.88
N HIS A 106 0.88 -8.24 -7.20
CA HIS A 106 2.14 -8.96 -7.31
C HIS A 106 2.78 -8.71 -8.69
N PRO A 107 4.12 -8.67 -8.80
CA PRO A 107 4.84 -8.44 -10.07
C PRO A 107 4.81 -9.65 -11.03
N TYR A 108 3.95 -10.63 -10.77
CA TYR A 108 3.82 -11.87 -11.54
C TYR A 108 2.34 -12.14 -11.85
N PRO A 109 2.05 -13.02 -12.83
CA PRO A 109 0.69 -13.23 -13.32
C PRO A 109 -0.33 -13.52 -12.22
N ARG A 110 -1.45 -12.79 -12.26
CA ARG A 110 -2.60 -12.97 -11.35
C ARG A 110 -3.45 -14.15 -11.80
N THR A 111 -3.82 -15.02 -10.85
CA THR A 111 -4.85 -16.05 -11.06
C THR A 111 -6.22 -15.56 -10.57
N HIS A 112 -6.32 -15.16 -9.30
CA HIS A 112 -7.50 -14.56 -8.69
C HIS A 112 -7.09 -13.47 -7.68
N CYS A 113 -8.05 -12.69 -7.17
CA CYS A 113 -7.83 -11.82 -6.02
C CYS A 113 -8.06 -12.63 -4.74
N ARG A 114 -7.03 -12.83 -3.92
CA ARG A 114 -7.15 -13.54 -2.64
C ARG A 114 -7.53 -12.57 -1.52
N PHE A 115 -8.44 -12.97 -0.65
CA PHE A 115 -8.80 -12.20 0.54
C PHE A 115 -8.28 -12.91 1.78
N THR A 116 -7.49 -12.22 2.59
CA THR A 116 -6.93 -12.74 3.85
C THR A 116 -6.99 -11.68 4.94
N THR A 117 -6.55 -12.06 6.14
CA THR A 117 -6.40 -11.16 7.28
C THR A 117 -4.96 -11.17 7.78
N VAL A 118 -4.55 -10.08 8.41
CA VAL A 118 -3.28 -10.00 9.16
C VAL A 118 -3.54 -9.31 10.49
N ASP A 119 -3.00 -9.87 11.56
CA ASP A 119 -3.11 -9.27 12.89
C ASP A 119 -2.25 -8.00 12.99
N ARG A 120 -2.83 -6.92 13.53
CA ARG A 120 -2.12 -5.65 13.71
C ARG A 120 -0.89 -5.82 14.60
N GLY A 121 -1.02 -6.54 15.72
CA GLY A 121 0.06 -6.73 16.69
C GLY A 121 1.24 -7.47 16.08
N GLU A 122 0.97 -8.51 15.30
CA GLU A 122 2.01 -9.24 14.54
C GLU A 122 2.73 -8.33 13.54
N LEU A 123 1.98 -7.52 12.80
CA LEU A 123 2.53 -6.57 11.82
C LEU A 123 3.43 -5.53 12.50
N MET A 124 2.97 -4.97 13.63
CA MET A 124 3.76 -4.01 14.42
C MET A 124 5.02 -4.66 15.00
N ALA A 125 4.91 -5.84 15.60
CA ALA A 125 6.05 -6.56 16.17
C ALA A 125 7.09 -6.91 15.11
N PHE A 126 6.64 -7.35 13.91
CA PHE A 126 7.54 -7.61 12.79
C PHE A 126 8.27 -6.33 12.34
N GLY A 127 7.54 -5.22 12.19
CA GLY A 127 8.12 -3.92 11.84
C GLY A 127 9.16 -3.46 12.85
N SER A 128 8.86 -3.48 14.15
CA SER A 128 9.79 -3.10 15.21
C SER A 128 11.07 -3.92 15.19
N ARG A 129 10.99 -5.24 14.94
CA ARG A 129 12.18 -6.09 14.81
C ARG A 129 13.05 -5.71 13.61
N ILE A 130 12.46 -5.32 12.48
CA ILE A 130 13.22 -4.88 11.30
C ILE A 130 13.90 -3.54 11.55
N LEU A 131 13.20 -2.58 12.16
CA LEU A 131 13.75 -1.26 12.46
C LEU A 131 14.94 -1.37 13.43
N ALA A 132 14.80 -2.13 14.52
CA ALA A 132 15.88 -2.35 15.48
C ALA A 132 17.14 -2.98 14.83
N ARG A 133 16.96 -3.89 13.87
CA ARG A 133 18.08 -4.48 13.11
C ARG A 133 18.79 -3.48 12.20
N ARG A 134 18.07 -2.51 11.65
CA ARG A 134 18.65 -1.46 10.79
C ARG A 134 19.41 -0.41 11.59
N GLU A 135 18.97 -0.11 12.81
CA GLU A 135 19.67 0.83 13.69
C GLU A 135 20.98 0.25 14.26
N ALA A 136 21.08 -1.08 14.35
CA ALA A 136 22.25 -1.78 14.85
C ALA A 136 23.32 -2.12 13.79
N ALA A 137 23.05 -1.84 12.50
CA ALA A 137 23.94 -2.13 11.37
C ALA A 137 24.57 -0.84 10.82
#